data_AF-A0A3D3WTY9-F1
#
_entry.id   AF-A0A3D3WTY9-F1
#
_cell.length_a   1.000
_cell.length_b   1.000
_cell.length_c   1.000
_cell.angle_alpha   90.00
_cell.angle_beta   90.00
_cell.angle_gamma   90.00
#
_symmetry.space_group_name_H-M   'P 1'
#
loop_
_entity.id
_entity.type
_entity.pdbx_description
1 polymer ?
#
loop_
_entity_poly.entity_id
_entity_poly.type
_entity_poly.pdbx_seq_one_letter_code
_entity_poly.pdbx_strand_id
1 'polypeptide(L)' 'MLATPEMSTYDEVNLFFDTAADRLGLNNGLREMLKRPWRELQVQIPVRMDDGQ' A
#
# COMPACT_ATOMS: atom_id res chain seq x y z
N MET A 1 15.00 19.09 16.48
CA MET A 1 14.61 17.67 16.48
C MET A 1 13.84 17.45 15.20
N LEU A 2 14.35 16.62 14.27
CA LEU A 2 13.65 16.32 13.02
C LEU A 2 12.47 15.40 13.35
N ALA A 3 11.26 15.75 12.90
CA ALA A 3 10.09 14.92 13.05
C ALA A 3 10.30 13.60 12.30
N THR A 4 10.15 12.48 12.99
CA THR A 4 10.11 11.16 12.34
C THR A 4 8.87 11.12 11.47
N PRO A 5 8.96 10.78 10.17
CA PRO A 5 7.78 10.68 9.32
C PRO A 5 6.81 9.65 9.90
N GLU A 6 5.53 10.00 9.97
CA GLU A 6 4.49 9.05 10.35
C GLU A 6 4.46 7.91 9.31
N MET A 7 4.47 6.67 9.80
CA MET A 7 4.48 5.48 8.96
C MET A 7 3.14 5.38 8.22
N SER A 8 3.18 5.24 6.90
CA SER A 8 1.95 5.02 6.13
C SER A 8 1.45 3.59 6.30
N THR A 9 0.16 3.36 6.05
CA THR A 9 -0.42 2.00 6.03
C THR A 9 0.26 1.11 5.00
N TYR A 10 0.73 1.69 3.89
CA TYR A 10 1.51 0.99 2.87
C TYR A 10 2.85 0.49 3.43
N ASP A 11 3.56 1.33 4.20
CA ASP A 11 4.84 0.96 4.80
C ASP A 11 4.67 -0.15 5.86
N GLU A 12 3.62 -0.05 6.66
CA GLU A 12 3.32 -1.03 7.71
C GLU A 12 3.01 -2.43 7.12
N VAL A 13 2.19 -2.50 6.08
CA VAL A 13 1.90 -3.76 5.38
C VAL A 13 3.16 -4.37 4.76
N ASN A 14 4.02 -3.54 4.17
CA ASN A 14 5.27 -4.01 3.58
C ASN A 14 6.24 -4.59 4.61
N LEU A 15 6.29 -4.06 5.83
CA LEU A 15 7.11 -4.62 6.92
C LEU A 15 6.71 -6.08 7.24
N PHE A 16 5.41 -6.35 7.34
CA PHE A 16 4.90 -7.70 7.58
C PHE A 16 5.12 -8.63 6.38
N PHE A 17 4.94 -8.11 5.17
CA PHE A 17 5.21 -8.85 3.94
C PHE A 17 6.68 -9.28 3.87
N ASP A 18 7.62 -8.37 4.13
CA ASP A 18 9.07 -8.65 4.07
C ASP A 18 9.45 -9.77 5.06
N THR A 19 8.91 -9.72 6.28
CA THR A 19 9.12 -10.77 7.29
C THR A 19 8.65 -12.14 6.82
N ALA A 20 7.50 -12.22 6.14
CA ALA A 20 6.99 -13.46 5.58
C ALA A 20 7.82 -13.93 4.37
N ALA A 21 8.21 -13.00 3.49
CA ALA A 21 9.02 -13.29 2.31
C ALA A 21 10.40 -13.86 2.67
N ASP A 22 11.01 -13.37 3.74
CA ASP A 22 12.26 -13.90 4.28
C ASP A 22 12.12 -15.34 4.78
N ARG A 23 11.05 -15.63 5.53
CA ARG A 23 10.76 -16.99 6.01
C ARG A 23 10.49 -17.98 4.88
N LEU A 24 9.89 -17.51 3.78
CA LEU A 24 9.59 -18.31 2.60
C LEU A 24 10.77 -18.39 1.62
N GLY A 25 11.87 -17.66 1.86
CA GLY A 25 13.02 -17.65 0.96
C GLY A 25 12.70 -17.11 -0.44
N LEU A 26 11.73 -16.20 -0.56
CA LEU A 26 11.34 -15.66 -1.86
C LEU A 26 12.53 -14.96 -2.53
N ASN A 27 12.66 -15.04 -3.85
CA ASN A 27 13.71 -14.28 -4.53
C ASN A 27 13.38 -12.77 -4.50
N ASN A 28 14.41 -11.91 -4.56
CA ASN A 28 14.21 -10.47 -4.46
C ASN A 28 13.33 -9.86 -5.57
N GLY A 29 13.44 -10.36 -6.81
CA GLY A 29 12.62 -9.88 -7.93
C GLY A 29 11.14 -10.19 -7.76
N LEU A 30 10.81 -11.36 -7.21
CA LEU A 30 9.45 -11.77 -6.89
C LEU A 30 8.87 -10.95 -5.75
N ARG A 31 9.68 -10.64 -4.73
CA ARG A 31 9.29 -9.73 -3.62
C ARG A 31 8.92 -8.35 -4.17
N GLU A 32 9.80 -7.75 -4.96
CA GLU A 32 9.57 -6.42 -5.54
C GLU A 32 8.35 -6.38 -6.46
N MET A 33 8.13 -7.45 -7.24
CA MET A 33 6.94 -7.57 -8.09
C MET A 33 5.66 -7.62 -7.26
N LEU A 34 5.63 -8.39 -6.17
CA LEU A 34 4.45 -8.58 -5.33
C LEU A 34 4.10 -7.36 -4.46
N LYS A 35 5.10 -6.56 -4.08
CA LYS A 35 4.90 -5.32 -3.29
C LYS A 35 4.30 -4.16 -4.10
N ARG A 36 4.29 -4.28 -5.43
CA ARG A 36 3.81 -3.23 -6.34
C ARG A 36 2.45 -3.60 -6.92
N PRO A 37 1.43 -2.75 -6.75
CA PRO A 37 0.15 -2.97 -7.41
C PRO A 37 0.34 -2.89 -8.93
N TRP A 38 -0.24 -3.86 -9.64
CA TRP A 38 -0.16 -3.91 -11.10
C TRP A 38 -0.85 -2.71 -11.78
N ARG A 39 -1.92 -2.20 -11.16
CA ARG A 39 -2.67 -1.04 -11.63
C ARG A 39 -3.40 -0.37 -10.46
N GLU A 40 -3.29 0.94 -10.39
CA GLU A 40 -4.11 1.80 -9.53
C GLU A 40 -4.92 2.75 -10.41
N LEU A 41 -6.18 2.95 -10.03
CA LEU A 41 -7.06 3.88 -10.74
C LEU A 41 -7.78 4.73 -9.71
N GLN A 42 -7.42 6.02 -9.67
CA GLN A 42 -8.12 7.01 -8.88
C GLN A 42 -9.24 7.62 -9.72
N VAL A 43 -10.47 7.58 -9.19
CA VAL A 43 -11.66 8.13 -9.85
C VAL A 43 -12.39 9.07 -8.91
N GLN A 44 -13.14 10.01 -9.51
CA GLN A 44 -14.10 10.84 -8.81
C GLN A 44 -15.50 10.28 -9.07
N ILE A 45 -16.23 9.94 -8.00
CA ILE A 45 -17.61 9.46 -8.09
C ILE A 45 -18.51 10.62 -7.64
N PRO A 46 -19.29 11.26 -8.53
CA PRO A 46 -20.27 12.26 -8.11
C PRO A 46 -21.38 11.56 -7.32
N VAL A 47 -21.74 12.13 -6.18
CA VAL A 47 -22.85 11.67 -5.34
C VAL A 47 -23.90 12.75 -5.32
N ARG A 48 -25.17 12.36 -5.46
CA ARG A 48 -26.31 13.23 -5.21
C ARG A 48 -26.80 12.97 -3.80
N MET A 49 -26.75 13.97 -2.96
CA MET A 49 -27.18 13.92 -1.57
C MET A 49 -28.71 13.99 -1.48
N ASP A 50 -29.25 13.58 -0.34
CA ASP A 50 -30.71 13.54 -0.11
C ASP A 50 -31.34 14.94 -0.12
N ASP A 51 -30.56 15.99 0.17
CA ASP A 51 -30.99 17.40 0.09
C ASP A 51 -30.93 17.98 -1.34
N GLY A 52 -30.49 17.17 -2.31
CA GLY A 52 -30.44 17.50 -3.73
C GLY A 52 -29.16 18.20 -4.18
N GLN A 53 -28.17 18.42 -3.29
CA GLN A 53 -26.82 18.88 -3.64
C GLN A 53 -25.81 17.74 -3.80
#